data_AF-A0A935BUG6-F1
#
_entry.id   AF-A0A935BUG6-F1
#
_cell.length_a   1.000
_cell.length_b   1.000
_cell.length_c   1.000
_cell.angle_alpha   90.00
_cell.angle_beta   90.00
_cell.angle_gamma   90.00
#
_symmetry.space_group_name_H-M   'P 1'
#
loop_
_entity.id
_entity.type
_entity.pdbx_description
1 polymer ?
#
loop_
_entity_poly.entity_id
_entity_poly.type
_entity_poly.pdbx_seq_one_letter_code
_entity_poly.pdbx_strand_id
1 'polypeptide(L)'
;MTEKRKPGFQKGQSGNPAGRPKGARNRATMLALALMEGELSGVVKSVIKAAKAGDLSAARLIVDKLIPAARSRPISIKLPDLKDIAACRDAQASIIAAVAVGDMLQDDGEALSSLVENQRRGLESEHLEARLAAIEEKLGIGK
;
A
#
# COMPACT_ATOMS: atom_id res chain seq x y z
N MET A 1 -37.35 -24.52 -37.50
CA MET A 1 -36.58 -25.74 -37.17
C MET A 1 -35.60 -25.36 -36.05
N THR A 2 -35.83 -25.80 -34.82
CA THR A 2 -34.96 -25.49 -33.67
C THR A 2 -33.76 -26.42 -33.68
N GLU A 3 -32.56 -25.87 -33.89
CA GLU A 3 -31.31 -26.62 -33.75
C GLU A 3 -31.20 -27.23 -32.35
N LYS A 4 -31.00 -28.55 -32.30
CA LYS A 4 -30.77 -29.29 -31.05
C LYS A 4 -29.44 -28.80 -30.45
N ARG A 5 -29.49 -28.21 -29.24
CA ARG A 5 -28.29 -27.84 -28.47
C ARG A 5 -27.45 -29.09 -28.22
N LYS A 6 -26.13 -28.97 -28.42
CA LYS A 6 -25.17 -30.04 -28.12
C LYS A 6 -25.29 -30.47 -26.65
N PRO A 7 -25.15 -31.78 -26.33
CA PRO A 7 -25.18 -32.23 -24.93
C PRO A 7 -24.09 -31.52 -24.12
N GLY A 8 -24.41 -31.14 -22.89
CA GLY A 8 -23.47 -30.53 -21.95
C GLY A 8 -22.33 -31.49 -21.58
N PHE A 9 -21.31 -30.96 -20.91
CA PHE A 9 -20.20 -31.79 -20.43
C PHE A 9 -20.68 -32.90 -19.48
N GLN A 10 -20.01 -34.05 -19.50
CA GLN A 10 -20.32 -35.15 -18.59
C GLN A 10 -20.15 -34.69 -17.13
N LYS A 11 -21.05 -35.13 -16.24
CA LYS A 11 -20.99 -34.79 -14.82
C LYS A 11 -19.65 -35.24 -14.24
N GLY A 12 -18.88 -34.29 -13.71
CA GLY A 12 -17.54 -34.54 -13.16
C GLY A 12 -16.38 -34.37 -14.16
N GLN A 13 -16.64 -34.06 -15.43
CA GLN A 13 -15.61 -33.83 -16.44
C GLN A 13 -15.70 -32.41 -17.00
N SER A 14 -14.69 -31.59 -16.74
CA SER A 14 -14.56 -30.27 -17.37
C SER A 14 -14.22 -30.45 -18.84
N GLY A 15 -14.91 -29.74 -19.74
CA GLY A 15 -14.52 -29.63 -21.16
C GLY A 15 -13.20 -28.91 -21.39
N ASN A 16 -12.64 -28.29 -20.36
CA ASN A 16 -11.32 -27.69 -20.36
C ASN A 16 -10.56 -28.11 -19.09
N PRO A 17 -9.80 -29.23 -19.14
CA PRO A 17 -9.06 -29.76 -18.00
C PRO A 17 -7.97 -28.81 -17.46
N ALA A 18 -7.39 -27.98 -18.32
CA ALA A 18 -6.39 -26.99 -17.94
C ALA A 18 -7.00 -25.70 -17.35
N GLY A 19 -8.34 -25.61 -17.32
CA GLY A 19 -9.06 -24.42 -16.87
C GLY A 19 -8.90 -23.24 -17.83
N ARG A 20 -9.56 -22.13 -17.50
CA ARG A 20 -9.45 -20.90 -18.26
C ARG A 20 -8.00 -20.38 -18.24
N PRO A 21 -7.41 -19.98 -19.39
CA PRO A 21 -6.03 -19.49 -19.41
C PRO A 21 -5.81 -18.34 -18.43
N LYS A 22 -4.67 -18.35 -17.73
CA LYS A 22 -4.29 -17.28 -16.80
C LYS A 22 -4.21 -15.96 -17.56
N GLY A 23 -4.93 -14.94 -17.07
CA GLY A 23 -4.99 -13.62 -17.70
C GLY A 23 -6.04 -13.44 -18.80
N ALA A 24 -6.77 -14.50 -19.20
CA ALA A 24 -7.85 -14.36 -20.18
C ALA A 24 -8.99 -13.50 -19.63
N ARG A 25 -9.32 -12.39 -20.30
CA ARG A 25 -10.46 -11.51 -19.95
C ARG A 25 -11.80 -12.11 -20.40
N ASN A 26 -12.88 -11.75 -19.71
CA ASN A 26 -14.21 -12.24 -20.08
C ASN A 26 -14.61 -11.58 -21.42
N ARG A 27 -15.30 -12.32 -22.30
CA ARG A 27 -15.84 -11.76 -23.56
C ARG A 27 -16.69 -10.50 -23.30
N ALA A 28 -17.48 -10.49 -22.24
CA ALA A 28 -18.26 -9.32 -21.84
C ALA A 28 -17.36 -8.11 -21.50
N THR A 29 -16.26 -8.33 -20.79
CA THR A 29 -15.29 -7.28 -20.45
C THR A 29 -14.58 -6.75 -21.69
N MET A 30 -14.20 -7.64 -22.62
CA MET A 30 -13.57 -7.25 -23.89
C MET A 30 -14.50 -6.37 -24.73
N LEU A 31 -15.78 -6.77 -24.83
CA LEU A 31 -16.79 -6.02 -25.56
C LEU A 31 -17.08 -4.66 -24.90
N ALA A 32 -17.18 -4.61 -23.58
CA ALA A 32 -17.34 -3.36 -22.85
C ALA A 32 -16.15 -2.40 -23.06
N LEU A 33 -14.91 -2.92 -23.02
CA LEU A 33 -13.72 -2.11 -23.28
C LEU A 33 -13.69 -1.57 -24.72
N ALA A 34 -14.02 -2.40 -25.70
CA ALA A 34 -14.10 -1.98 -27.10
C ALA A 34 -15.17 -0.90 -27.33
N LEU A 35 -16.32 -0.98 -26.64
CA LEU A 35 -17.36 0.04 -26.69
C LEU A 35 -16.96 1.35 -26.00
N MET A 36 -16.05 1.29 -25.02
CA MET A 36 -15.58 2.46 -24.27
C MET A 36 -14.36 3.14 -24.93
N GLU A 37 -13.75 2.49 -25.92
CA GLU A 37 -12.57 3.00 -26.61
C GLU A 37 -12.93 4.27 -27.40
N GLY A 38 -12.29 5.39 -27.06
CA GLY A 38 -12.60 6.72 -27.63
C GLY A 38 -13.78 7.46 -26.99
N GLU A 39 -14.72 6.76 -26.35
CA GLU A 39 -15.92 7.35 -25.72
C GLU A 39 -15.68 7.96 -24.33
N LEU A 40 -14.51 7.72 -23.74
CA LEU A 40 -14.20 8.12 -22.38
C LEU A 40 -14.43 9.63 -22.14
N SER A 41 -14.04 10.47 -23.11
CA SER A 41 -14.23 11.93 -22.99
C SER A 41 -15.71 12.34 -22.97
N GLY A 42 -16.56 11.65 -23.73
CA GLY A 42 -18.01 11.88 -23.78
C GLY A 42 -18.69 11.45 -22.48
N VAL A 43 -18.31 10.28 -21.95
CA VAL A 43 -18.79 9.76 -20.66
C VAL A 43 -18.39 10.70 -19.52
N VAL A 44 -17.15 11.19 -19.48
CA VAL A 44 -16.72 12.13 -18.43
C VAL A 44 -17.53 13.43 -18.48
N LYS A 45 -17.79 13.98 -19.68
CA LYS A 45 -18.62 15.18 -19.86
C LYS A 45 -20.07 14.97 -19.39
N SER A 46 -20.66 13.81 -19.67
CA SER A 46 -22.03 13.51 -19.26
C SER A 46 -22.16 13.38 -17.74
N VAL A 47 -21.19 12.72 -17.09
CA VAL A 47 -21.14 12.62 -15.62
C VAL A 47 -20.97 13.99 -14.97
N ILE A 48 -20.12 14.87 -15.50
CA ILE A 48 -19.98 16.25 -15.03
C ILE A 48 -21.31 17.02 -15.16
N LYS A 49 -22.01 16.87 -16.29
CA LYS A 49 -23.31 17.53 -16.51
C LYS A 49 -24.37 17.03 -15.50
N ALA A 50 -24.44 15.72 -15.27
CA ALA A 50 -25.36 15.13 -14.30
C ALA A 50 -25.06 15.61 -12.87
N ALA A 51 -23.79 15.63 -12.47
CA ALA A 51 -23.38 16.15 -11.17
C ALA A 51 -23.77 17.62 -10.98
N LYS A 52 -23.54 18.47 -12.00
CA LYS A 52 -23.96 19.88 -11.99
C LYS A 52 -25.48 20.07 -11.94
N ALA A 53 -26.25 19.09 -12.42
CA ALA A 53 -27.71 19.09 -12.37
C ALA A 53 -28.28 18.56 -11.04
N GLY A 54 -27.43 18.18 -10.08
CA GLY A 54 -27.84 17.74 -8.74
C GLY A 54 -27.86 16.23 -8.53
N ASP A 55 -27.36 15.42 -9.47
CA ASP A 55 -27.19 13.98 -9.24
C ASP A 55 -26.03 13.75 -8.25
N LEU A 56 -26.39 13.45 -6.99
CA LEU A 56 -25.43 13.19 -5.92
C LEU A 56 -24.57 11.95 -6.17
N SER A 57 -25.03 10.97 -6.94
CA SER A 57 -24.24 9.78 -7.28
C SER A 57 -23.13 10.13 -8.27
N ALA A 58 -23.46 10.92 -9.30
CA ALA A 58 -22.47 11.45 -10.23
C ALA A 58 -21.47 12.39 -9.53
N ALA A 59 -21.95 13.25 -8.62
CA ALA A 59 -21.10 14.12 -7.82
C ALA A 59 -20.13 13.32 -6.95
N ARG A 60 -20.62 12.30 -6.25
CA ARG A 60 -19.79 11.39 -5.43
C ARG A 60 -18.70 10.71 -6.26
N LEU A 61 -19.05 10.17 -7.43
CA LEU A 61 -18.08 9.52 -8.32
C LEU A 61 -16.94 10.47 -8.71
N ILE A 62 -17.26 11.73 -9.02
CA ILE A 62 -16.25 12.76 -9.33
C ILE A 62 -15.40 13.05 -8.10
N VAL A 63 -16.02 13.31 -6.94
CA VAL A 63 -15.31 13.66 -5.69
C VAL A 63 -14.38 12.54 -5.24
N ASP A 64 -14.84 11.29 -5.22
CA ASP A 64 -14.04 10.11 -4.80
C ASP A 64 -12.84 9.86 -5.73
N LYS A 65 -12.87 10.36 -6.97
CA LYS A 65 -11.77 10.22 -7.94
C LYS A 65 -10.83 11.43 -7.97
N LEU A 66 -11.35 12.64 -7.76
CA LEU A 66 -10.56 13.88 -7.74
C LEU A 66 -9.88 14.11 -6.38
N ILE A 67 -10.58 13.79 -5.29
CA ILE A 67 -10.06 13.88 -3.94
C ILE A 67 -9.53 12.48 -3.60
N PRO A 68 -8.21 12.25 -3.68
CA PRO A 68 -7.66 11.01 -3.14
C PRO A 68 -8.09 10.90 -1.68
N ALA A 69 -8.51 9.70 -1.26
CA ALA A 69 -8.70 9.38 0.16
C ALA A 69 -7.49 9.93 0.91
N ALA A 70 -7.72 10.70 1.97
CA ALA A 70 -6.69 11.49 2.63
C ALA A 70 -5.45 10.61 2.89
N ARG A 71 -4.43 10.77 2.02
CA ARG A 71 -3.14 10.13 2.23
C ARG A 71 -2.52 10.83 3.43
N SER A 72 -1.80 10.05 4.25
CA SER A 72 -1.17 10.50 5.48
C SER A 72 -0.65 11.94 5.36
N ARG A 73 -1.05 12.79 6.30
CA ARG A 73 -0.66 14.19 6.32
C ARG A 73 0.76 14.29 6.89
N PRO A 74 1.58 15.25 6.44
CA PRO A 74 2.87 15.49 7.07
C PRO A 74 2.67 15.79 8.56
N ILE A 75 3.37 15.07 9.43
CA ILE A 75 3.38 15.31 10.87
C ILE A 75 4.66 16.04 11.24
N SER A 76 4.52 17.08 12.05
CA SER A 76 5.65 17.75 12.67
C SER A 76 5.82 17.18 14.07
N ILE A 77 6.91 16.43 14.27
CA ILE A 77 7.30 15.91 15.57
C ILE A 77 8.76 16.35 15.83
N LYS A 78 9.03 16.82 17.04
CA LYS A 78 10.39 17.12 17.48
C LYS A 78 11.01 15.85 18.04
N LEU A 79 11.84 15.17 17.25
CA LEU A 79 12.65 14.06 17.73
C LEU A 79 14.00 14.57 18.25
N PRO A 80 14.57 13.91 19.27
CA PRO A 80 15.96 14.14 19.67
C PRO A 80 16.92 13.70 18.55
N ASP A 81 18.17 14.17 18.61
CA ASP A 81 19.22 13.81 17.65
C ASP A 81 19.58 12.32 17.81
N LEU A 82 19.23 11.49 16.82
CA LEU A 82 19.29 10.02 16.89
C LEU A 82 20.71 9.46 16.67
N LYS A 83 21.72 10.07 17.31
CA LYS A 83 23.14 9.72 17.18
C LYS A 83 23.56 8.57 18.07
N ASP A 84 22.86 8.33 19.18
CA ASP A 84 23.16 7.27 20.12
C ASP A 84 21.92 6.40 20.40
N ILE A 85 22.18 5.21 20.95
CA ILE A 85 21.15 4.24 21.29
C ILE A 85 20.21 4.80 22.38
N ALA A 86 20.74 5.64 23.28
CA ALA A 86 19.96 6.30 24.31
C ALA A 86 18.93 7.29 23.73
N ALA A 87 19.34 8.15 22.79
CA ALA A 87 18.41 9.06 22.12
C ALA A 87 17.37 8.31 21.28
N CYS A 88 17.73 7.18 20.67
CA CYS A 88 16.75 6.33 19.98
C CYS A 88 15.67 5.82 20.95
N ARG A 89 16.07 5.35 22.13
CA ARG A 89 15.12 4.92 23.17
C ARG A 89 14.22 6.07 23.63
N ASP A 90 14.78 7.24 23.88
CA ASP A 90 14.05 8.41 24.36
C ASP A 90 13.09 8.96 23.28
N ALA A 91 13.48 8.87 22.00
CA ALA A 91 12.61 9.14 20.85
C ALA A 91 11.43 8.16 20.80
N GLN A 92 11.66 6.86 20.97
CA GLN A 92 10.59 5.85 21.02
C GLN A 92 9.63 6.08 22.19
N ALA A 93 10.13 6.45 23.36
CA ALA A 93 9.27 6.81 24.49
C ALA A 93 8.39 8.03 24.18
N SER A 94 8.94 9.04 23.50
CA SER A 94 8.20 10.24 23.08
C SER A 94 7.10 9.91 22.06
N ILE A 95 7.39 9.01 21.10
CA ILE A 95 6.41 8.53 20.11
C ILE A 95 5.25 7.80 20.81
N ILE A 96 5.56 6.88 21.72
CA ILE A 96 4.55 6.12 22.47
C ILE A 96 3.65 7.05 23.28
N ALA A 97 4.23 8.04 23.97
CA ALA A 97 3.47 9.01 24.74
C ALA A 97 2.53 9.85 23.86
N ALA A 98 3.00 10.31 22.69
CA ALA A 98 2.19 11.09 21.76
C ALA A 98 1.00 10.28 21.20
N VAL A 99 1.17 8.99 20.91
CA VAL A 99 0.06 8.11 20.51
C VAL A 99 -0.91 7.89 21.66
N ALA A 100 -0.40 7.65 22.88
CA ALA A 100 -1.23 7.37 24.05
C ALA A 100 -2.15 8.55 24.45
N VAL A 101 -1.68 9.78 24.25
CA VAL A 101 -2.45 11.01 24.55
C VAL A 101 -3.38 11.40 23.38
N GLY A 102 -3.18 10.82 22.20
CA GLY A 102 -4.00 11.08 21.00
C GLY A 102 -3.51 12.27 20.16
N ASP A 103 -2.34 12.82 20.45
CA ASP A 103 -1.70 13.88 19.66
C ASP A 103 -1.15 13.36 18.31
N MET A 104 -1.02 12.04 18.18
CA MET A 104 -0.57 11.35 16.98
C MET A 104 -1.43 10.12 16.70
N LEU A 105 -1.69 9.86 15.42
CA LEU A 105 -2.39 8.65 14.99
C LEU A 105 -1.50 7.41 15.15
N GLN A 106 -2.14 6.26 15.37
CA GLN A 106 -1.43 4.98 15.55
C GLN A 106 -0.56 4.64 14.34
N ASP A 107 -1.11 4.71 13.12
CA ASP A 107 -0.39 4.39 11.88
C ASP A 107 0.88 5.25 11.72
N ASP A 108 0.80 6.52 12.10
CA ASP A 108 1.92 7.44 12.04
C ASP A 108 2.98 7.14 13.11
N GLY A 109 2.54 6.76 14.31
CA GLY A 109 3.42 6.31 15.38
C GLY A 109 4.16 5.01 15.03
N GLU A 110 3.48 4.07 14.36
CA GLU A 110 4.09 2.84 13.85
C GLU A 110 5.15 3.16 12.79
N ALA A 111 4.84 4.04 11.84
CA ALA A 111 5.78 4.48 10.81
C ALA A 111 7.03 5.13 11.43
N LEU A 112 6.87 6.07 12.36
CA LEU A 112 8.01 6.72 13.04
C LEU A 112 8.82 5.76 13.90
N SER A 113 8.15 4.86 14.63
CA SER A 113 8.83 3.85 15.45
C SER A 113 9.73 2.94 14.61
N SER A 114 9.29 2.59 13.40
CA SER A 114 10.08 1.78 12.48
C SER A 114 11.36 2.49 12.00
N LEU A 115 11.30 3.81 11.77
CA LEU A 115 12.47 4.61 11.38
C LEU A 115 13.49 4.71 12.51
N VAL A 116 13.03 4.94 13.74
CA VAL A 116 13.90 4.99 14.93
C VAL A 116 14.56 3.63 15.18
N GLU A 117 13.82 2.53 15.05
CA GLU A 117 14.37 1.19 15.23
C GLU A 117 15.43 0.84 14.17
N ASN A 118 15.25 1.28 12.92
CA ASN A 118 16.26 1.11 11.87
C ASN A 118 17.55 1.86 12.20
N GLN A 119 17.44 3.09 12.69
CA GLN A 119 18.60 3.88 13.13
C GLN A 119 19.31 3.20 14.31
N ARG A 120 18.56 2.73 15.31
CA ARG A 120 19.10 2.01 16.47
C ARG A 120 19.89 0.77 16.05
N ARG A 121 19.38 0.00 15.08
CA ARG A 121 20.07 -1.19 14.54
C ARG A 121 21.38 -0.83 13.84
N GLY A 122 21.41 0.25 13.05
CA GLY A 122 22.64 0.74 12.43
C GLY A 122 23.73 1.06 13.46
N LEU A 123 23.36 1.83 14.49
CA LEU A 123 24.27 2.18 15.60
C LEU A 123 24.75 0.95 16.38
N GLU A 124 23.87 -0.02 16.59
CA GLU A 124 24.22 -1.28 17.27
C GLU A 124 25.21 -2.10 16.44
N SER A 125 25.01 -2.20 15.12
CA SER A 125 25.96 -2.87 14.22
C SER A 125 27.34 -2.22 14.25
N GLU A 126 27.42 -0.90 14.13
CA GLU A 126 28.69 -0.15 14.20
C GLU A 126 29.39 -0.36 15.55
N HIS A 127 28.64 -0.29 16.65
CA HIS A 127 29.20 -0.50 17.99
C HIS A 127 29.69 -1.95 18.21
N LEU A 128 28.96 -2.94 17.69
CA LEU A 128 29.37 -4.34 17.77
C LEU A 128 30.61 -4.63 16.91
N GLU A 129 30.70 -4.08 15.70
CA GLU A 129 31.90 -4.17 14.86
C GLU A 129 33.12 -3.58 15.57
N ALA A 130 33.00 -2.38 16.14
CA ALA A 130 34.10 -1.74 16.87
C ALA A 130 34.56 -2.58 18.08
N ARG A 131 33.62 -3.17 18.82
CA ARG A 131 33.94 -4.03 19.96
C ARG A 131 34.57 -5.35 19.54
N LEU A 132 34.10 -5.96 18.46
CA LEU A 132 34.67 -7.18 17.91
C LEU A 132 36.10 -6.95 17.43
N ALA A 133 36.36 -5.88 16.67
CA ALA A 133 37.70 -5.52 16.22
C ALA A 133 38.67 -5.33 17.41
N ALA A 134 38.25 -4.61 18.46
CA ALA A 134 39.07 -4.42 19.65
C ALA A 134 39.34 -5.73 20.43
N ILE A 135 38.43 -6.70 20.38
CA ILE A 135 38.62 -8.02 20.99
C ILE A 135 39.55 -8.88 20.13
N GLU A 136 39.38 -8.87 18.81
CA GLU A 136 40.21 -9.61 17.86
C GLU A 136 41.67 -9.14 17.87
N GLU A 137 41.90 -7.83 18.01
CA GLU A 137 43.22 -7.24 18.20
C GLU A 137 43.87 -7.72 19.50
N LYS A 138 43.12 -7.75 20.61
CA LYS A 138 43.61 -8.24 21.91
C LYS A 138 43.90 -9.74 21.92
N LEU A 139 43.16 -10.52 21.14
CA LEU A 139 43.34 -11.97 21.03
C LEU A 139 44.40 -12.38 20.01
N GLY A 140 44.95 -11.43 19.23
CA GLY A 140 45.92 -11.72 18.17
C GLY A 140 45.32 -12.53 17.01
N ILE A 141 44.00 -12.46 16.83
CA ILE A 141 43.26 -13.15 15.76
C ILE A 141 43.09 -12.23 14.54
N GLY A 142 43.36 -10.93 14.71
CA GLY A 142 43.39 -9.96 13.61
C GLY A 142 44.56 -10.24 12.64
N LYS A 143 44.25 -10.31 11.34
CA LYS A 143 45.24 -10.33 10.27
C LYS A 143 46.10 -9.07 10.26
#